data_AF-A0AA37LF51-F1
#
_entry.id   AF-A0AA37LF51-F1
#
_cell.length_a   1.000
_cell.length_b   1.000
_cell.length_c   1.000
_cell.angle_alpha   90.00
_cell.angle_beta   90.00
_cell.angle_gamma   90.00
#
_symmetry.space_group_name_H-M   'P 1'
#
loop_
_entity.id
_entity.type
_entity.pdbx_description
1 polymer ?
#
loop_
_entity_poly.entity_id
_entity_poly.type
_entity_poly.pdbx_seq_one_letter_code
_entity_poly.pdbx_strand_id
1 'polypeptide(L)'
;MRVSLFFLSALLASCSAVAIPGEHSHDHDLAMDMSPVPRSVLDKRDSFDCKGSSLCSSLKVAACDDAVNNKLIRNNDVNYGAPGVFGGYGCGVFIQGKSGCARTGNQMWYDYQDIRSNGCRVCGSKHWGDGCLTTINYVSGC
;
A
#
# COMPACT_ATOMS: atom_id res chain seq x y z
N MET A 1 3.76 -12.74 72.83
CA MET A 1 4.96 -11.89 72.80
C MET A 1 5.30 -11.68 71.32
N ARG A 2 4.91 -10.55 70.68
CA ARG A 2 5.79 -9.40 70.30
C ARG A 2 7.18 -9.91 69.85
N VAL A 3 7.63 -9.69 68.62
CA VAL A 3 8.14 -8.41 68.09
C VAL A 3 8.01 -8.32 66.55
N SER A 4 7.51 -7.18 66.09
CA SER A 4 7.57 -6.66 64.72
C SER A 4 8.97 -6.15 64.39
N LEU A 5 9.46 -6.35 63.16
CA LEU A 5 10.38 -5.41 62.51
C LEU A 5 10.12 -5.36 61.00
N PHE A 6 9.56 -4.23 60.58
CA PHE A 6 9.43 -3.77 59.21
C PHE A 6 10.81 -3.36 58.68
N PHE A 7 11.17 -3.80 57.47
CA PHE A 7 12.21 -3.15 56.69
C PHE A 7 11.60 -2.69 55.36
N LEU A 8 11.27 -1.39 55.30
CA LEU A 8 11.02 -0.67 54.05
C LEU A 8 12.35 -0.49 53.31
N SER A 9 12.39 -0.82 52.03
CA SER A 9 13.42 -0.34 51.10
C SER A 9 12.75 0.46 50.00
N ALA A 10 12.89 1.79 50.08
CA ALA A 10 12.53 2.73 49.04
C ALA A 10 13.68 2.84 48.05
N LEU A 11 13.48 2.41 46.80
CA LEU A 11 14.38 2.66 45.69
C LEU A 11 13.93 3.94 44.97
N LEU A 12 14.72 5.00 45.16
CA LEU A 12 14.60 6.26 44.45
C LEU A 12 15.08 6.06 43.00
N ALA A 13 14.17 6.26 42.03
CA ALA A 13 14.54 6.38 40.62
C ALA A 13 15.03 7.82 40.37
N SER A 14 16.33 8.00 40.14
CA SER A 14 16.94 9.27 39.76
C SER A 14 16.74 9.54 38.27
N CYS A 15 15.92 10.55 37.94
CA CYS A 15 15.87 11.14 36.61
C CYS A 15 17.12 11.99 36.38
N SER A 16 18.09 11.48 35.61
CA SER A 16 19.18 12.31 35.08
C SER A 16 18.70 12.98 33.79
N ALA A 17 18.30 14.24 33.91
CA ALA A 17 18.14 15.13 32.76
C ALA A 17 19.53 15.47 32.21
N VAL A 18 19.82 15.01 30.98
CA VAL A 18 20.99 15.47 30.22
C VAL A 18 20.58 16.74 29.48
N ALA A 19 21.14 17.88 29.90
CA ALA A 19 21.09 19.12 29.15
C ALA A 19 22.15 19.08 28.04
N ILE A 20 21.74 19.27 26.78
CA ILE A 20 22.63 19.54 25.65
C ILE A 20 22.51 21.05 25.35
N PRO A 21 23.61 21.81 25.34
CA PRO A 21 23.60 23.24 25.02
C PRO A 21 23.69 23.50 23.50
N GLY A 22 22.97 24.54 23.06
CA GLY A 22 23.50 25.50 22.07
C GLY A 22 23.25 25.23 20.59
N GLU A 23 22.17 25.84 20.07
CA GLU A 23 22.10 26.65 18.84
C GLU A 23 22.73 26.14 17.53
N HIS A 24 21.86 25.72 16.60
CA HIS A 24 22.00 26.12 15.20
C HIS A 24 20.63 26.55 14.67
N SER A 25 20.46 27.86 14.57
CA SER A 25 19.32 28.54 13.98
C SER A 25 19.28 28.26 12.48
N HIS A 26 18.29 27.50 12.03
CA HIS A 26 17.77 27.63 10.69
C HIS A 26 16.31 28.04 10.77
N ASP A 27 16.12 29.36 10.85
CA ASP A 27 14.89 30.03 10.50
C ASP A 27 14.55 29.71 9.05
N HIS A 28 13.62 28.79 8.85
CA HIS A 28 12.77 28.80 7.67
C HIS A 28 11.35 29.09 8.13
N ASP A 29 11.13 30.38 8.42
CA ASP A 29 9.83 31.02 8.28
C ASP A 29 9.37 30.86 6.83
N LEU A 30 8.74 29.73 6.54
CA LEU A 30 7.82 29.59 5.42
C LEU A 30 6.50 29.13 6.03
N ALA A 31 5.78 30.09 6.62
CA ALA A 31 4.33 30.08 6.58
C ALA A 31 3.91 30.07 5.10
N MET A 32 3.99 28.90 4.48
CA MET A 32 3.43 28.64 3.17
C MET A 32 1.92 28.81 3.35
N ASP A 33 1.45 29.94 2.85
CA ASP A 33 0.08 30.21 2.47
C ASP A 33 -0.60 28.92 1.98
N MET A 34 -1.32 28.25 2.89
CA MET A 34 -2.12 27.08 2.56
C MET A 34 -3.41 27.58 1.90
N SER A 35 -3.26 28.22 0.74
CA SER A 35 -4.38 28.52 -0.12
C SER A 35 -5.00 27.18 -0.53
N PRO A 36 -6.32 26.95 -0.35
CA PRO A 36 -6.94 25.69 -0.73
C PRO A 36 -6.73 25.48 -2.23
N VAL A 37 -5.85 24.56 -2.61
CA VAL A 37 -5.71 24.13 -4.00
C VAL A 37 -7.12 23.77 -4.48
N PRO A 38 -7.61 24.37 -5.58
CA PRO A 38 -8.91 24.03 -6.12
C PRO A 38 -9.00 22.51 -6.25
N ARG A 39 -10.02 21.90 -5.63
CA ARG A 39 -10.23 20.43 -5.61
C ARG A 39 -10.22 19.78 -7.01
N SER A 40 -10.32 20.58 -8.06
CA SER A 40 -10.24 20.18 -9.47
C SER A 40 -8.83 19.86 -9.96
N VAL A 41 -7.77 20.27 -9.25
CA VAL A 41 -6.35 19.96 -9.56
C VAL A 41 -5.75 19.05 -8.48
N LEU A 42 -6.61 18.35 -7.73
CA LEU A 42 -6.22 17.10 -7.13
C LEU A 42 -6.32 16.10 -8.27
N ASP A 43 -5.20 15.71 -8.88
CA ASP A 43 -5.15 14.50 -9.71
C ASP A 43 -6.10 13.48 -9.09
N LYS A 44 -7.07 12.99 -9.87
CA LYS A 44 -8.10 12.08 -9.37
C LYS A 44 -7.39 11.02 -8.55
N ARG A 45 -7.59 11.05 -7.23
CA ARG A 45 -6.85 10.15 -6.35
C ARG A 45 -7.14 8.71 -6.75
N ASP A 46 -6.17 7.86 -6.48
CA ASP A 46 -6.39 6.43 -6.57
C ASP A 46 -7.66 6.04 -5.81
N SER A 47 -8.51 5.23 -6.44
CA SER A 47 -9.72 4.70 -5.82
C SER A 47 -9.79 3.20 -6.02
N PHE A 48 -10.57 2.53 -5.18
CA PHE A 48 -10.59 1.08 -5.11
C PHE A 48 -12.02 0.57 -5.21
N ASP A 49 -12.18 -0.56 -5.88
CA ASP A 49 -13.40 -1.35 -5.78
C ASP A 49 -13.05 -2.83 -5.70
N CYS A 50 -13.85 -3.59 -4.97
CA CYS A 50 -13.64 -5.03 -4.79
C CYS A 50 -14.53 -5.86 -5.72
N LYS A 51 -14.83 -5.34 -6.92
CA LYS A 51 -15.60 -6.08 -7.91
C LYS A 51 -14.70 -7.09 -8.62
N GLY A 52 -15.34 -8.07 -9.24
CA GLY A 52 -14.68 -9.13 -9.98
C GLY A 52 -15.71 -10.10 -10.54
N SER A 53 -15.21 -11.15 -11.19
CA SER A 53 -16.02 -12.27 -11.63
C SER A 53 -16.71 -12.94 -10.43
N SER A 54 -17.86 -13.57 -10.64
CA SER A 54 -18.47 -14.46 -9.64
C SER A 54 -17.54 -15.62 -9.25
N LEU A 55 -16.63 -16.00 -10.16
CA LEU A 55 -15.59 -17.00 -9.95
C LEU A 55 -14.47 -16.55 -9.00
N CYS A 56 -14.43 -15.27 -8.60
CA CYS A 56 -13.54 -14.83 -7.53
C CYS A 56 -13.82 -15.53 -6.20
N SER A 57 -15.04 -16.03 -5.99
CA SER A 57 -15.38 -16.80 -4.79
C SER A 57 -14.69 -18.18 -4.73
N SER A 58 -14.31 -18.75 -5.88
CA SER A 58 -13.62 -20.04 -5.96
C SER A 58 -12.09 -19.90 -6.00
N LEU A 59 -11.58 -18.67 -6.12
CA LEU A 59 -10.14 -18.42 -6.13
C LEU A 59 -9.54 -18.46 -4.73
N LYS A 60 -8.37 -19.08 -4.66
CA LYS A 60 -7.48 -18.98 -3.52
C LYS A 60 -6.63 -17.73 -3.68
N VAL A 61 -6.61 -16.88 -2.66
CA VAL A 61 -5.74 -15.68 -2.60
C VAL A 61 -4.28 -16.05 -2.87
N ALA A 62 -3.84 -17.20 -2.35
CA ALA A 62 -2.49 -17.73 -2.58
C ALA A 62 -2.11 -17.92 -4.06
N ALA A 63 -3.07 -18.16 -4.97
CA ALA A 63 -2.79 -18.22 -6.41
C ALA A 63 -2.42 -16.84 -6.97
N CYS A 64 -3.10 -15.79 -6.50
CA CYS A 64 -2.76 -14.42 -6.86
C CYS A 64 -1.44 -13.99 -6.21
N ASP A 65 -1.19 -14.42 -4.97
CA ASP A 65 0.09 -14.16 -4.30
C ASP A 65 1.25 -14.82 -5.06
N ASP A 66 1.08 -16.06 -5.55
CA ASP A 66 2.07 -16.73 -6.40
C ASP A 66 2.31 -15.96 -7.70
N ALA A 67 1.24 -15.52 -8.38
CA ALA A 67 1.36 -14.73 -9.61
C ALA A 67 2.19 -13.45 -9.40
N VAL A 68 1.90 -12.71 -8.33
CA VAL A 68 2.54 -11.40 -8.07
C VAL A 68 3.95 -11.54 -7.49
N ASN A 69 4.26 -12.61 -6.76
CA ASN A 69 5.58 -12.78 -6.14
C ASN A 69 6.54 -13.62 -7.00
N ASN A 70 6.05 -14.56 -7.81
CA ASN A 70 6.89 -15.52 -8.51
C ASN A 70 6.81 -15.44 -10.05
N LYS A 71 5.77 -14.80 -10.61
CA LYS A 71 5.60 -14.69 -12.08
C LYS A 71 5.81 -13.27 -12.60
N LEU A 72 5.52 -12.28 -11.77
CA LEU A 72 5.76 -10.88 -12.08
C LEU A 72 7.27 -10.58 -12.15
N ILE A 73 7.72 -10.04 -13.28
CA ILE A 73 9.07 -9.47 -13.41
C ILE A 73 9.16 -8.21 -12.55
N ARG A 74 9.82 -8.29 -11.38
CA ARG A 74 9.93 -7.21 -10.38
C ARG A 74 11.07 -6.24 -10.67
N ASN A 75 10.83 -5.30 -11.57
CA ASN A 75 11.77 -4.22 -11.94
C ASN A 75 11.07 -2.88 -12.17
N ASN A 76 11.86 -1.86 -12.52
CA ASN A 76 11.39 -0.50 -12.83
C ASN A 76 11.23 -0.25 -14.33
N ASP A 77 11.35 -1.27 -15.17
CA ASP A 77 11.10 -1.16 -16.60
C ASP A 77 9.60 -1.31 -16.87
N VAL A 78 9.08 -0.55 -17.83
CA VAL A 78 7.66 -0.59 -18.21
C VAL A 78 7.41 -1.86 -19.06
N ASN A 79 6.99 -2.93 -18.39
CA ASN A 79 6.82 -4.26 -18.99
C ASN A 79 5.35 -4.68 -19.16
N TYR A 80 4.42 -3.95 -18.55
CA TYR A 80 3.01 -4.30 -18.55
C TYR A 80 2.20 -3.13 -19.12
N GLY A 81 1.32 -3.42 -20.06
CA GLY A 81 0.43 -2.44 -20.68
C GLY A 81 -0.96 -3.02 -20.94
N ALA A 82 -1.96 -2.16 -21.10
CA ALA A 82 -3.28 -2.57 -21.53
C ALA A 82 -3.33 -2.81 -23.05
N PRO A 83 -3.98 -3.90 -23.54
CA PRO A 83 -4.45 -5.06 -22.78
C PRO A 83 -3.31 -6.04 -22.49
N GLY A 84 -3.18 -6.49 -21.25
CA GLY A 84 -2.13 -7.44 -20.89
C GLY A 84 -2.41 -8.13 -19.57
N VAL A 85 -2.46 -9.47 -19.59
CA VAL A 85 -2.70 -10.31 -18.42
C VAL A 85 -1.45 -11.08 -18.05
N PHE A 86 -1.08 -11.07 -16.78
CA PHE A 86 -0.18 -12.06 -16.21
C PHE A 86 -0.88 -12.75 -15.03
N GLY A 87 -0.56 -14.01 -14.80
CA GLY A 87 -1.31 -14.79 -13.83
C GLY A 87 -0.90 -16.24 -13.78
N GLY A 88 -1.56 -16.97 -12.89
CA GLY A 88 -1.36 -18.40 -12.69
C GLY A 88 -2.53 -19.00 -11.91
N TYR A 89 -2.84 -20.27 -12.20
CA TYR A 89 -3.84 -21.06 -11.45
C TYR A 89 -5.20 -20.38 -11.26
N GLY A 90 -5.71 -19.74 -12.32
CA GLY A 90 -7.03 -19.11 -12.33
C GLY A 90 -7.05 -17.65 -11.86
N CYS A 91 -5.97 -17.13 -11.25
CA CYS A 91 -5.87 -15.72 -10.87
C CYS A 91 -5.02 -14.94 -11.86
N GLY A 92 -5.55 -13.83 -12.35
CA GLY A 92 -4.86 -12.87 -13.19
C GLY A 92 -4.74 -11.52 -12.49
N VAL A 93 -3.58 -10.91 -12.61
CA VAL A 93 -3.36 -9.51 -12.27
C VAL A 93 -2.99 -8.79 -13.57
N PHE A 94 -3.67 -7.69 -13.87
CA PHE A 94 -3.57 -7.09 -15.20
C PHE A 94 -3.97 -5.64 -15.24
N ILE A 95 -3.56 -4.96 -16.31
CA ILE A 95 -3.90 -3.56 -16.55
C ILE A 95 -5.09 -3.49 -17.50
N GLN A 96 -6.08 -2.67 -17.13
CA GLN A 96 -7.21 -2.32 -17.98
C GLN A 96 -7.26 -0.81 -18.18
N GLY A 97 -7.95 -0.39 -19.24
CA GLY A 97 -8.16 1.02 -19.57
C GLY A 97 -7.88 1.31 -21.04
N LYS A 98 -7.61 2.59 -21.33
CA LYS A 98 -7.27 3.10 -22.67
C LYS A 98 -5.88 2.65 -23.14
N SER A 99 -5.59 2.84 -24.43
CA SER A 99 -4.24 2.69 -24.95
C SER A 99 -3.28 3.65 -24.21
N GLY A 100 -2.13 3.12 -23.80
CA GLY A 100 -1.13 3.88 -23.01
C GLY A 100 -1.18 3.64 -21.50
N CYS A 101 -2.18 2.93 -20.97
CA CYS A 101 -2.12 2.44 -19.60
C CYS A 101 -0.98 1.43 -19.46
N ALA A 102 0.04 1.76 -18.68
CA ALA A 102 1.20 0.91 -18.49
C ALA A 102 1.79 1.06 -17.09
N ARG A 103 2.43 0.00 -16.60
CA ARG A 103 3.11 -0.03 -15.31
C ARG A 103 4.43 -0.80 -15.41
N THR A 104 5.33 -0.45 -14.51
CA THR A 104 6.46 -1.31 -14.19
C THR A 104 6.01 -2.50 -13.36
N GLY A 105 6.80 -3.57 -13.32
CA GLY A 105 6.49 -4.69 -12.43
C GLY A 105 6.49 -4.29 -10.96
N ASN A 106 7.32 -3.31 -10.57
CA ASN A 106 7.29 -2.81 -9.21
C ASN A 106 5.98 -2.11 -8.86
N GLN A 107 5.46 -1.28 -9.77
CA GLN A 107 4.18 -0.61 -9.60
C GLN A 107 3.01 -1.60 -9.56
N MET A 108 3.02 -2.64 -10.41
CA MET A 108 1.99 -3.68 -10.40
C MET A 108 1.90 -4.42 -9.06
N TRP A 109 3.05 -4.73 -8.46
CA TRP A 109 3.10 -5.34 -7.13
C TRP A 109 2.58 -4.39 -6.05
N TYR A 110 2.95 -3.09 -6.07
CA TYR A 110 2.42 -2.11 -5.11
C TYR A 110 0.91 -1.94 -5.25
N ASP A 111 0.41 -1.85 -6.49
CA ASP A 111 -1.02 -1.79 -6.76
C ASP A 111 -1.74 -3.04 -6.22
N TYR A 112 -1.15 -4.23 -6.34
CA TYR A 112 -1.68 -5.45 -5.72
C TYR A 112 -1.77 -5.33 -4.20
N GLN A 113 -0.70 -4.87 -3.54
CA GLN A 113 -0.70 -4.67 -2.09
C GLN A 113 -1.74 -3.62 -1.64
N ASP A 114 -1.90 -2.55 -2.40
CA ASP A 114 -2.89 -1.49 -2.13
C ASP A 114 -4.32 -2.02 -2.25
N ILE A 115 -4.60 -2.85 -3.26
CA ILE A 115 -5.93 -3.47 -3.41
C ILE A 115 -6.24 -4.35 -2.18
N ARG A 116 -5.26 -5.11 -1.68
CA ARG A 116 -5.41 -5.93 -0.48
C ARG A 116 -5.61 -5.08 0.77
N SER A 117 -4.83 -4.02 0.95
CA SER A 117 -4.91 -3.15 2.13
C SER A 117 -6.23 -2.36 2.19
N ASN A 118 -6.89 -2.14 1.06
CA ASN A 118 -8.21 -1.52 0.97
C ASN A 118 -9.39 -2.50 1.16
N GLY A 119 -9.14 -3.72 1.62
CA GLY A 119 -10.18 -4.66 2.03
C GLY A 119 -10.68 -5.61 0.94
N CYS A 120 -10.08 -5.60 -0.25
CA CYS A 120 -10.45 -6.52 -1.32
C CYS A 120 -9.87 -7.92 -1.09
N ARG A 121 -10.72 -8.80 -0.55
CA ARG A 121 -10.33 -10.14 -0.08
C ARG A 121 -9.76 -11.07 -1.15
N VAL A 122 -10.35 -11.11 -2.35
CA VAL A 122 -9.91 -12.04 -3.41
C VAL A 122 -9.65 -11.31 -4.73
N CYS A 123 -10.65 -10.59 -5.23
CA CYS A 123 -10.55 -9.77 -6.43
C CYS A 123 -10.83 -8.31 -6.11
N GLY A 124 -10.40 -7.44 -7.01
CA GLY A 124 -10.61 -6.01 -6.92
C GLY A 124 -9.72 -5.24 -7.88
N SER A 125 -9.94 -3.93 -7.93
CA SER A 125 -9.26 -3.03 -8.84
C SER A 125 -8.83 -1.76 -8.13
N LYS A 126 -7.67 -1.26 -8.52
CA LYS A 126 -7.17 0.07 -8.18
C LYS A 126 -7.24 0.95 -9.42
N HIS A 127 -8.06 1.98 -9.37
CA HIS A 127 -8.19 3.01 -10.39
C HIS A 127 -7.14 4.07 -10.17
N TRP A 128 -6.34 4.41 -11.17
CA TRP A 128 -5.27 5.42 -11.06
C TRP A 128 -5.75 6.86 -11.33
N GLY A 129 -7.07 7.05 -11.47
CA GLY A 129 -7.69 8.36 -11.68
C GLY A 129 -7.75 8.86 -13.14
N ASP A 130 -6.95 8.28 -14.03
CA ASP A 130 -6.80 8.68 -15.44
C ASP A 130 -7.55 7.78 -16.45
N GLY A 131 -8.38 6.87 -15.92
CA GLY A 131 -9.10 5.85 -16.68
C GLY A 131 -8.36 4.53 -16.84
N CYS A 132 -7.17 4.41 -16.23
CA CYS A 132 -6.44 3.17 -16.13
C CYS A 132 -6.64 2.51 -14.76
N LEU A 133 -6.55 1.19 -14.72
CA LEU A 133 -6.66 0.43 -13.48
C LEU A 133 -5.80 -0.84 -13.50
N THR A 134 -5.23 -1.16 -12.35
CA THR A 134 -4.71 -2.51 -12.04
C THR A 134 -5.85 -3.34 -11.47
N THR A 135 -6.05 -4.56 -11.99
CA THR A 135 -7.16 -5.44 -11.62
C THR A 135 -6.65 -6.83 -11.24
N ILE A 136 -7.16 -7.36 -10.15
CA ILE A 136 -7.04 -8.75 -9.71
C ILE A 136 -8.37 -9.44 -10.00
N ASN A 137 -8.40 -10.43 -10.89
CA ASN A 137 -9.63 -11.13 -11.24
C ASN A 137 -9.38 -12.60 -11.58
N TYR A 138 -10.46 -13.37 -11.65
CA TYR A 138 -10.45 -14.69 -12.24
C TYR A 138 -10.17 -14.63 -13.74
N VAL A 139 -9.28 -15.50 -14.19
CA VAL A 139 -8.91 -15.71 -15.60
C VAL A 139 -8.85 -17.20 -15.87
N SER A 140 -9.48 -17.66 -16.95
CA SER A 140 -9.53 -19.09 -17.29
C SER A 140 -8.29 -19.61 -18.02
N GLY A 141 -7.30 -18.74 -18.30
CA GLY A 141 -6.02 -19.09 -18.91
C GLY A 141 -5.01 -17.95 -18.75
N CYS A 142 -3.75 -18.32 -18.49
CA CYS A 142 -2.57 -17.45 -18.44
C CYS A 142 -1.38 -18.26 -18.97
#